data_AF-A0A1A2E0I0-F1
#
_entry.id   AF-A0A1A2E0I0-F1
#
_cell.length_a   1.000
_cell.length_b   1.000
_cell.length_c   1.000
_cell.angle_alpha   90.00
_cell.angle_beta   90.00
_cell.angle_gamma   90.00
#
_symmetry.space_group_name_H-M   'P 1'
#
loop_
_entity.id
_entity.type
_entity.pdbx_description
1 polymer ?
#
loop_
_entity_poly.entity_id
_entity_poly.type
_entity_poly.pdbx_seq_one_letter_code
_entity_poly.pdbx_strand_id
1 'polypeptide(L)' 'MDISFTKDNLMVTQKPEDARRFADTLEKYGPPESVKAAIEHFVTTVGAQPNDPDLNANRDALTAWIKQVCPNVNP' A
#
# COMPACT_ATOMS: atom_id res chain seq x y z
N MET A 1 -6.60 -10.89 -7.35
CA MET A 1 -6.88 -9.76 -6.44
C MET A 1 -6.06 -8.59 -6.96
N ASP A 2 -6.70 -7.48 -7.29
CA ASP A 2 -6.01 -6.34 -7.90
C ASP A 2 -5.09 -5.69 -6.87
N ILE A 3 -3.83 -5.46 -7.22
CA ILE A 3 -2.85 -4.83 -6.33
C ILE A 3 -3.33 -3.43 -5.90
N SER A 4 -4.06 -2.76 -6.79
CA SER A 4 -4.76 -1.49 -6.55
C SER A 4 -5.78 -1.62 -5.41
N PHE A 5 -6.57 -2.69 -5.43
CA PHE A 5 -7.58 -2.98 -4.43
C PHE A 5 -6.96 -3.30 -3.07
N THR A 6 -5.84 -4.02 -3.05
CA THR A 6 -5.07 -4.29 -1.83
C THR A 6 -4.54 -3.01 -1.19
N LYS A 7 -4.04 -2.06 -1.98
CA LYS A 7 -3.60 -0.74 -1.49
C LYS A 7 -4.75 0.06 -0.90
N ASP A 8 -5.90 0.15 -1.58
CA ASP A 8 -7.08 0.83 -1.02
C ASP A 8 -7.58 0.14 0.26
N ASN A 9 -7.61 -1.20 0.26
CA ASN A 9 -7.57 -2.12 1.41
C ASN A 9 -6.78 -1.60 2.61
N LEU A 10 -5.47 -1.53 2.39
CA LEU A 10 -4.48 -1.13 3.37
C LEU A 10 -4.71 0.30 3.86
N MET A 11 -5.17 1.21 3.02
CA MET A 11 -5.41 2.60 3.42
C MET A 11 -6.66 2.77 4.28
N VAL A 12 -7.74 2.03 4.03
CA VAL A 12 -9.00 2.20 4.79
C VAL A 12 -9.13 1.23 5.97
N THR A 13 -8.21 0.27 6.10
CA THR A 13 -8.22 -0.67 7.21
C THR A 13 -8.12 0.06 8.55
N GLN A 14 -8.81 -0.48 9.56
CA GLN A 14 -8.68 -0.06 10.96
C GLN A 14 -8.23 -1.21 11.85
N LYS A 15 -7.84 -2.34 11.24
CA LYS A 15 -7.39 -3.54 11.92
C LYS A 15 -5.93 -3.84 11.57
N PRO A 16 -5.05 -3.98 12.57
CA PRO A 16 -3.63 -4.25 12.32
C PRO A 16 -3.41 -5.61 11.65
N GLU A 17 -4.25 -6.60 11.95
CA GLU A 17 -4.22 -7.93 11.31
C GLU A 17 -4.50 -7.85 9.81
N ASP A 18 -5.54 -7.11 9.42
CA ASP A 18 -5.87 -6.88 8.01
C ASP A 18 -4.79 -6.05 7.32
N ALA A 19 -4.26 -5.02 7.98
CA ALA A 19 -3.16 -4.23 7.45
C ALA A 19 -1.95 -5.11 7.12
N ARG A 20 -1.55 -6.00 8.04
CA ARG A 20 -0.45 -6.94 7.80
C ARG A 20 -0.75 -7.92 6.66
N ARG A 21 -2.00 -8.39 6.55
CA ARG A 21 -2.45 -9.26 5.45
C ARG A 21 -2.37 -8.57 4.09
N PHE A 22 -2.77 -7.30 4.01
CA PHE A 22 -2.64 -6.51 2.79
C PHE A 22 -1.18 -6.24 2.46
N ALA A 23 -0.35 -5.92 3.46
CA ALA A 23 1.09 -5.75 3.28
C ALA A 23 1.75 -7.00 2.72
N ASP A 24 1.52 -8.17 3.32
CA ASP A 24 2.05 -9.46 2.84
C ASP A 24 1.60 -9.74 1.39
N THR A 25 0.37 -9.35 1.05
CA THR A 25 -0.14 -9.47 -0.33
C THR A 25 0.61 -8.53 -1.28
N LEU A 26 0.90 -7.28 -0.90
CA LEU A 26 1.69 -6.34 -1.71
C LEU A 26 3.16 -6.80 -1.82
N GLU A 27 3.76 -7.27 -0.73
CA GLU A 27 5.14 -7.77 -0.70
C GLU A 27 5.36 -8.96 -1.65
N LYS A 28 4.35 -9.80 -1.86
CA LYS A 28 4.40 -10.91 -2.84
C LYS A 28 4.62 -10.46 -4.28
N TYR A 29 4.30 -9.21 -4.62
CA TYR A 29 4.57 -8.64 -5.95
C TYR A 29 6.01 -8.15 -6.11
N GLY A 30 6.85 -8.25 -5.07
CA GLY A 30 8.24 -7.78 -5.09
C GLY A 30 8.38 -6.27 -5.19
N PRO A 31 7.75 -5.47 -4.29
CA PRO A 31 7.96 -4.03 -4.24
C PRO A 31 9.43 -3.67 -3.97
N PRO A 32 9.91 -2.54 -4.51
CA PRO A 32 11.20 -1.99 -4.11
C PRO A 32 11.17 -1.55 -2.64
N GLU A 33 12.34 -1.45 -2.00
CA GLU A 33 12.46 -1.15 -0.56
C GLU A 33 11.71 0.13 -0.15
N SER A 34 11.72 1.17 -0.99
CA SER A 34 10.99 2.42 -0.72
C SER A 34 9.48 2.21 -0.60
N VAL A 35 8.91 1.31 -1.39
CA VAL A 35 7.47 1.00 -1.36
C VAL A 35 7.17 0.06 -0.20
N LYS A 36 8.08 -0.88 0.07
CA LYS A 36 7.99 -1.76 1.23
C LYS A 36 7.94 -0.96 2.54
N ALA A 37 8.80 0.06 2.67
CA ALA A 37 8.79 0.98 3.80
C ALA A 37 7.44 1.73 3.92
N ALA A 38 6.89 2.22 2.81
CA ALA A 38 5.57 2.86 2.79
C ALA A 38 4.45 1.90 3.23
N ILE A 39 4.49 0.65 2.79
CA ILE A 39 3.54 -0.39 3.19
C ILE A 39 3.66 -0.65 4.70
N GLU A 40 4.87 -0.86 5.22
CA GLU A 40 5.08 -1.11 6.65
C GLU A 40 4.67 0.10 7.52
N HIS A 41 4.83 1.32 7.00
CA HIS A 41 4.30 2.52 7.65
C HIS A 41 2.79 2.43 7.79
N PHE A 42 2.05 2.13 6.71
CA PHE A 42 0.60 1.95 6.77
C PHE A 42 0.16 0.76 7.63
N VAL A 43 0.96 -0.30 7.73
CA VAL A 43 0.68 -1.38 8.70
C VAL A 43 0.79 -0.88 10.13
N THR A 44 1.83 -0.11 10.41
CA THR A 44 2.12 0.43 11.74
C THR A 44 1.06 1.46 12.16
N THR A 45 0.65 2.32 11.23
CA THR A 45 -0.40 3.33 11.45
C THR A 45 -1.80 2.75 11.32
N VAL A 46 -1.93 1.47 10.96
CA VAL A 46 -3.18 0.77 10.69
C VAL A 46 -4.05 1.58 9.72
N GLY A 47 -3.51 1.77 8.53
CA GLY A 47 -4.11 2.52 7.44
C GLY A 47 -3.72 3.99 7.38
N ALA A 48 -4.42 4.70 6.49
CA ALA A 48 -4.22 6.09 6.17
C ALA A 48 -4.67 6.97 7.35
N GLN A 49 -3.71 7.53 8.08
CA GLN A 49 -4.00 8.43 9.20
C GLN A 49 -4.07 9.88 8.70
N PRO A 50 -5.15 10.63 8.99
CA PRO A 50 -5.31 12.00 8.50
C PRO A 50 -4.26 12.98 9.07
N ASN A 51 -3.61 12.61 10.18
CA ASN A 51 -2.55 13.38 10.83
C ASN A 51 -1.14 12.94 10.40
N ASP A 52 -1.02 11.97 9.49
CA ASP A 52 0.28 11.45 9.07
C ASP A 52 0.89 12.35 7.97
N PRO A 53 2.05 12.98 8.22
CA PRO A 53 2.67 13.87 7.24
C PRO A 53 3.22 13.11 6.03
N ASP A 54 3.59 11.84 6.22
CA ASP A 54 4.15 10.97 5.20
C ASP A 54 3.08 10.26 4.35
N LEU A 55 1.80 10.43 4.68
CA LEU A 55 0.69 9.73 4.03
C LEU A 55 0.68 9.94 2.54
N ASN A 56 0.84 11.19 2.10
CA ASN A 56 0.77 11.51 0.69
C ASN A 56 1.99 10.98 -0.07
N ALA A 57 3.19 11.05 0.54
CA ALA A 57 4.41 10.51 -0.04
C ALA A 57 4.36 8.98 -0.16
N ASN A 58 3.95 8.30 0.91
CA ASN A 58 3.81 6.84 0.96
C ASN A 58 2.74 6.35 -0.03
N ARG A 59 1.58 7.03 -0.08
CA ARG A 59 0.50 6.72 -1.03
C ARG A 59 0.94 6.92 -2.47
N ASP A 60 1.66 8.01 -2.77
CA ASP A 60 2.15 8.28 -4.11
C ASP A 60 3.17 7.22 -4.56
N ALA A 61 4.12 6.87 -3.69
CA ALA A 61 5.09 5.80 -3.94
C ALA A 61 4.41 4.45 -4.26
N LEU A 62 3.42 4.06 -3.45
CA LEU A 62 2.59 2.88 -3.68
C LEU A 62 1.85 2.94 -5.01
N THR A 63 1.23 4.08 -5.32
CA THR A 63 0.45 4.27 -6.55
C THR A 63 1.34 4.24 -7.80
N ALA A 64 2.49 4.90 -7.75
CA ALA A 64 3.48 4.90 -8.83
C ALA A 64 4.01 3.50 -9.10
N TRP A 65 4.34 2.75 -8.05
CA TRP A 65 4.77 1.37 -8.17
C TRP A 65 3.67 0.44 -8.69
N ILE A 66 2.44 0.56 -8.18
CA ILE A 66 1.30 -0.24 -8.67
C ILE A 66 1.08 -0.03 -10.17
N LYS A 67 1.20 1.21 -10.67
CA LYS A 67 1.13 1.50 -12.11
C LYS A 67 2.25 0.81 -12.90
N GLN A 68 3.44 0.64 -12.31
CA GLN A 68 4.56 -0.07 -12.93
C GLN A 68 4.38 -1.59 -12.92
N VAL A 69 3.86 -2.16 -11.83
CA VAL A 69 3.62 -3.60 -11.68
C VAL A 69 2.42 -4.06 -12.51
N CYS A 70 1.39 -3.23 -12.59
CA CYS A 70 0.20 -3.49 -13.40
C CYS A 70 0.09 -2.43 -14.51
N PRO A 71 0.93 -2.48 -15.56
CA PRO A 71 0.76 -1.59 -16.72
C PRO A 71 -0.52 -1.91 -17.51
N ASN A 72 -1.15 -3.08 -17.27
CA ASN A 72 -2.38 -3.54 -17.90
C ASN A 72 -3.67 -3.11 -17.19
N VAL A 73 -3.63 -2.17 -16.23
CA VAL A 73 -4.86 -1.49 -15.78
C VAL A 73 -5.21 -0.32 -16.72
N ASN A 74 -5.47 -0.61 -18.00
CA ASN A 74 -6.17 0.32 -18.89
C ASN A 74 -6.65 -0.38 -20.18
N PRO A 75 -7.76 0.03 -20.80
CA PRO A 75 -9.01 0.64 -20.30
C PRO A 75 -10.24 -0.31 -20.39
#